data_AF-A0A1G9HSW7-F1
#
_entry.id   AF-A0A1G9HSW7-F1
#
_cell.length_a   1.000
_cell.length_b   1.000
_cell.length_c   1.000
_cell.angle_alpha   90.00
_cell.angle_beta   90.00
_cell.angle_gamma   90.00
#
_symmetry.space_group_name_H-M   'P 1'
#
loop_
_entity.id
_entity.type
_entity.pdbx_description
1 polymer ?
#
loop_
_entity_poly.entity_id
_entity_poly.type
_entity_poly.pdbx_seq_one_letter_code
_entity_poly.pdbx_strand_id
1 'polypeptide(L)'
;MAPEIRPEMMLAEWLFVETVADVRRRSQDPGARGRYELLGIAPLLRKLLIDARPLLNTVRAARPDVSTDFRIRQWSAPVDSRDDAGLPYLLRLGGPEVVGGPEDPALPKLKHFIGARVGLVQGRSLTVSEVVKYYANVEGGVHFGLPKEKADHVLSEMAPVLLGRTTGQIEILAHLGAIVVDALTPLCESILASPVIDARMHRRNDRGFFDGHWTADHSEKSSQGY
;
A
#
# COMPACT_ATOMS: atom_id res chain seq x y z
N MET A 1 19.62 18.77 -20.15
CA MET A 1 19.33 19.61 -18.97
C MET A 1 18.85 18.68 -17.88
N ALA A 2 19.57 18.62 -16.76
CA ALA A 2 19.08 17.88 -15.59
C ALA A 2 17.78 18.56 -15.11
N PRO A 3 16.73 17.80 -14.77
CA PRO A 3 15.50 18.39 -14.26
C PRO A 3 15.82 19.22 -13.02
N GLU A 4 15.24 20.42 -12.94
CA GLU A 4 15.33 21.29 -11.76
C GLU A 4 14.73 20.53 -10.57
N ILE A 5 15.59 20.04 -9.69
CA ILE A 5 15.18 19.28 -8.52
C ILE A 5 14.63 20.28 -7.49
N ARG A 6 13.33 20.19 -7.22
CA ARG A 6 12.63 21.09 -6.31
C ARG A 6 12.45 20.46 -4.91
N PRO A 7 12.36 21.25 -3.82
CA PRO A 7 12.17 20.75 -2.44
C PRO A 7 11.03 19.72 -2.27
N GLU A 8 10.04 19.75 -3.15
CA GLU A 8 8.93 18.81 -3.20
C GLU A 8 9.39 17.38 -3.49
N MET A 9 10.45 17.19 -4.29
CA MET A 9 11.01 15.86 -4.56
C MET A 9 11.63 15.25 -3.31
N MET A 10 12.36 16.07 -2.54
CA MET A 10 12.96 15.65 -1.28
C MET A 10 11.90 15.20 -0.27
N LEU A 11 10.83 15.98 -0.12
CA LEU A 11 9.69 15.58 0.71
C LEU A 11 9.02 14.31 0.19
N ALA A 12 8.92 14.14 -1.13
CA ALA A 12 8.34 12.93 -1.72
C ALA A 12 9.19 11.68 -1.45
N GLU A 13 10.53 11.76 -1.56
CA GLU A 13 11.43 10.65 -1.27
C GLU A 13 11.39 10.24 0.20
N TRP A 14 11.49 11.21 1.12
CA TRP A 14 11.33 10.95 2.55
C TRP A 14 9.99 10.29 2.87
N LEU A 15 8.90 10.89 2.37
CA LEU A 15 7.55 10.42 2.63
C LEU A 15 7.33 9.03 2.03
N PHE A 16 7.93 8.73 0.88
CA PHE A 16 7.87 7.42 0.26
C PHE A 16 8.53 6.35 1.12
N VAL A 17 9.77 6.57 1.57
CA VAL A 17 10.52 5.62 2.42
C VAL A 17 9.78 5.36 3.73
N GLU A 18 9.34 6.42 4.42
CA GLU A 18 8.59 6.30 5.67
C GLU A 18 7.24 5.58 5.48
N THR A 19 6.54 5.88 4.38
CA THR A 19 5.26 5.21 4.08
C THR A 19 5.47 3.71 3.78
N VAL A 20 6.51 3.33 3.03
CA VAL A 20 6.84 1.91 2.77
C VAL A 20 7.25 1.20 4.06
N ALA A 21 8.04 1.86 4.92
CA ALA A 21 8.41 1.31 6.23
C ALA A 21 7.18 1.09 7.14
N ASP A 22 6.21 2.01 7.14
CA ASP A 22 4.97 1.85 7.90
C ASP A 22 4.12 0.69 7.36
N VAL A 23 3.98 0.56 6.04
CA VAL A 23 3.32 -0.61 5.43
C VAL A 23 4.03 -1.90 5.82
N ARG A 24 5.37 -1.95 5.74
CA ARG A 24 6.17 -3.13 6.12
C ARG A 24 5.88 -3.56 7.55
N ARG A 25 5.94 -2.62 8.50
CA ARG A 25 5.66 -2.87 9.92
C ARG A 25 4.28 -3.49 10.13
N ARG A 26 3.24 -2.92 9.51
CA ARG A 26 1.86 -3.40 9.64
C ARG A 26 1.58 -4.71 8.89
N SER A 27 2.32 -4.98 7.82
CA SER A 27 2.17 -6.17 6.98
C SER A 27 3.00 -7.38 7.40
N GLN A 28 4.03 -7.21 8.24
CA GLN A 28 4.99 -8.28 8.57
C GLN A 28 4.95 -8.77 10.02
N ASP A 29 4.23 -8.10 10.93
CA ASP A 29 4.06 -8.54 12.32
C ASP A 29 2.63 -9.05 12.57
N PRO A 30 2.35 -10.37 12.48
CA PRO A 30 1.01 -10.91 12.72
C PRO A 30 0.57 -10.75 14.18
N GLY A 31 1.50 -10.71 15.14
CA GLY A 31 1.20 -10.61 16.56
C GLY A 31 0.70 -9.23 16.98
N ALA A 32 1.06 -8.19 16.22
CA ALA A 32 0.60 -6.82 16.43
C ALA A 32 -0.60 -6.41 15.55
N ARG A 33 -1.11 -7.29 14.68
CA ARG A 33 -2.17 -6.97 13.71
C ARG A 33 -3.57 -7.03 14.32
N GLY A 34 -3.96 -5.93 14.96
CA GLY A 34 -5.38 -5.66 15.21
C GLY A 34 -6.11 -5.17 13.95
N ARG A 35 -7.45 -5.20 13.98
CA ARG A 35 -8.30 -4.62 12.92
C ARG A 35 -7.89 -3.19 12.55
N TYR A 36 -7.58 -2.38 13.56
CA TYR A 36 -7.13 -0.99 13.37
C TYR A 36 -5.84 -0.91 12.54
N GLU A 37 -4.84 -1.74 12.86
CA GLU A 37 -3.57 -1.77 12.13
C GLU A 37 -3.75 -2.23 10.69
N LEU A 38 -4.57 -3.26 10.46
CA LEU A 38 -4.89 -3.74 9.11
C LEU A 38 -5.58 -2.66 8.28
N LEU A 39 -6.60 -1.99 8.83
CA LEU A 39 -7.28 -0.88 8.15
C LEU A 39 -6.34 0.30 7.88
N GLY A 40 -5.36 0.52 8.77
CA GLY A 40 -4.32 1.53 8.59
C GLY A 40 -3.39 1.29 7.39
N ILE A 41 -3.38 0.09 6.80
CA ILE A 41 -2.61 -0.18 5.57
C ILE A 41 -3.28 0.46 4.35
N ALA A 42 -4.61 0.48 4.27
CA ALA A 42 -5.35 0.99 3.12
C ALA A 42 -4.99 2.45 2.74
N PRO A 43 -4.96 3.44 3.65
CA PRO A 43 -4.51 4.80 3.33
C PRO A 43 -3.08 4.87 2.80
N LEU A 44 -2.17 4.07 3.37
CA LEU A 44 -0.78 4.06 2.97
C LEU A 44 -0.64 3.53 1.53
N LEU A 45 -1.37 2.46 1.20
CA LEU A 45 -1.43 1.93 -0.16
C LEU A 45 -2.04 2.93 -1.14
N ARG A 46 -3.09 3.66 -0.76
CA ARG A 46 -3.66 4.72 -1.61
C ARG A 46 -2.65 5.81 -1.94
N LYS A 47 -1.97 6.31 -0.91
CA LYS A 47 -0.94 7.35 -1.01
C LYS A 47 0.23 6.92 -1.89
N LEU A 48 0.64 5.66 -1.79
CA LEU A 48 1.72 5.10 -2.60
C LEU A 48 1.30 4.88 -4.06
N LEU A 49 0.07 4.39 -4.31
CA LEU A 49 -0.28 3.70 -5.56
C LEU A 49 -1.51 4.21 -6.32
N ILE A 50 -2.49 4.82 -5.65
CA ILE A 50 -3.85 4.99 -6.21
C ILE A 50 -4.29 6.45 -6.34
N ASP A 51 -4.02 7.29 -5.34
CA ASP A 51 -4.53 8.66 -5.33
C ASP A 51 -4.08 9.46 -6.57
N ALA A 52 -4.69 10.60 -6.85
CA ALA A 52 -4.47 11.34 -8.10
C ALA A 52 -2.98 11.64 -8.44
N ARG A 53 -2.14 11.73 -7.41
CA ARG A 53 -0.68 11.84 -7.53
C ARG A 53 0.00 10.81 -6.61
N PRO A 54 0.12 9.53 -7.03
CA PRO A 54 0.73 8.50 -6.20
C PRO A 54 2.22 8.78 -6.00
N LEU A 55 2.73 8.59 -4.77
CA LEU A 55 4.15 8.82 -4.46
C LEU A 55 5.08 8.00 -5.35
N LEU A 56 4.69 6.76 -5.72
CA LEU A 56 5.47 5.93 -6.60
C LEU A 56 5.74 6.60 -7.96
N ASN A 57 4.74 7.25 -8.54
CA ASN A 57 4.93 7.91 -9.84
C ASN A 57 5.86 9.11 -9.73
N THR A 58 5.77 9.87 -8.63
CA THR A 58 6.66 11.00 -8.36
C THR A 58 8.11 10.55 -8.18
N VAL A 59 8.36 9.56 -7.32
CA VAL A 59 9.71 9.07 -7.04
C VAL A 59 10.31 8.36 -8.27
N ARG A 60 9.53 7.52 -8.97
CA ARG A 60 10.02 6.82 -10.17
C ARG A 60 10.39 7.77 -11.30
N ALA A 61 9.79 8.96 -11.39
CA ALA A 61 10.18 9.97 -12.37
C ALA A 61 11.63 10.45 -12.18
N ALA A 62 12.15 10.45 -10.95
CA ALA A 62 13.55 10.75 -10.65
C ALA A 62 14.48 9.53 -10.75
N ARG A 63 13.91 8.31 -10.76
CA ARG A 63 14.64 7.03 -10.73
C ARG A 63 14.06 6.03 -11.74
N PRO A 64 14.12 6.34 -13.06
CA PRO A 64 13.47 5.53 -14.08
C PRO A 64 14.09 4.13 -14.26
N ASP A 65 15.36 3.97 -13.88
CA ASP A 65 16.12 2.72 -14.09
C ASP A 65 15.91 1.68 -12.97
N VAL A 66 15.22 2.03 -11.90
CA VAL A 66 14.94 1.11 -10.79
C VAL A 66 13.63 0.38 -11.04
N SER A 67 13.70 -0.95 -11.21
CA SER A 67 12.52 -1.77 -11.44
C SER A 67 11.61 -1.82 -10.21
N THR A 68 10.30 -1.89 -10.45
CA THR A 68 9.28 -2.17 -9.43
C THR A 68 8.41 -3.33 -9.92
N ASP A 69 8.67 -4.52 -9.41
CA ASP A 69 8.06 -5.75 -9.89
C ASP A 69 7.04 -6.29 -8.88
N PHE A 70 5.77 -6.05 -9.15
CA PHE A 70 4.68 -6.53 -8.29
C PHE A 70 4.35 -7.98 -8.61
N ARG A 71 4.61 -8.90 -7.68
CA ARG A 71 4.23 -10.32 -7.81
C ARG A 71 2.93 -10.60 -7.08
N ILE A 72 1.88 -10.83 -7.85
CA ILE A 72 0.55 -11.12 -7.33
C ILE A 72 -0.01 -12.34 -8.04
N ARG A 73 -0.51 -13.30 -7.28
CA ARG A 73 -1.25 -14.42 -7.85
C ARG A 73 -2.68 -13.97 -8.12
N GLN A 74 -2.99 -13.72 -9.38
CA GLN A 74 -4.32 -13.27 -9.77
C GLN A 74 -5.36 -14.36 -9.49
N TRP A 75 -6.49 -13.94 -8.93
CA TRP A 75 -7.60 -14.86 -8.68
C TRP A 75 -8.10 -15.50 -9.98
N SER A 76 -8.38 -16.80 -9.95
CA SER A 76 -9.07 -17.55 -11.00
C SER A 76 -10.15 -18.43 -10.38
N ALA A 77 -11.24 -18.64 -11.12
CA ALA A 77 -12.31 -19.53 -10.69
C ALA A 77 -11.80 -20.98 -10.68
N PRO A 78 -12.16 -21.80 -9.68
CA PRO A 78 -11.94 -23.24 -9.74
C PRO A 78 -12.58 -23.84 -11.00
N VAL A 79 -11.90 -24.78 -11.65
CA VAL A 79 -12.32 -25.35 -12.95
C VAL A 79 -13.62 -26.17 -12.84
N ASP A 80 -13.94 -26.71 -11.66
CA ASP A 80 -15.01 -27.71 -11.46
C ASP A 80 -16.29 -27.22 -10.76
N SER A 81 -16.50 -25.91 -10.55
CA SER A 81 -17.68 -25.41 -9.83
C SER A 81 -18.93 -25.27 -10.73
N ARG A 82 -19.33 -26.33 -11.43
CA ARG A 82 -20.49 -26.31 -12.34
C ARG A 82 -21.85 -26.54 -11.67
N ASP A 83 -21.94 -26.93 -10.39
CA ASP A 83 -23.24 -27.30 -9.81
C ASP A 83 -23.57 -26.83 -8.38
N ASP A 84 -22.68 -26.13 -7.67
CA ASP A 84 -23.04 -25.64 -6.33
C ASP A 84 -23.53 -24.19 -6.36
N ALA A 85 -24.85 -24.04 -6.48
CA ALA A 85 -25.60 -22.81 -6.20
C ALA A 85 -25.50 -22.32 -4.73
N GLY A 86 -24.64 -22.95 -3.90
CA GLY A 86 -24.66 -22.83 -2.45
C GLY A 86 -23.52 -22.04 -1.80
N LEU A 87 -22.47 -21.61 -2.51
CA LEU A 87 -21.33 -20.92 -1.88
C LEU A 87 -20.94 -19.62 -2.61
N PRO A 88 -21.74 -18.54 -2.50
CA PRO A 88 -21.40 -17.22 -3.05
C PRO A 88 -20.20 -16.52 -2.36
N TYR A 89 -19.44 -17.22 -1.51
CA TYR A 89 -18.38 -16.67 -0.67
C TYR A 89 -16.99 -17.27 -0.98
N LEU A 90 -16.61 -17.34 -2.26
CA LEU A 90 -15.23 -17.64 -2.69
C LEU A 90 -14.31 -16.42 -2.44
N LEU A 91 -14.26 -15.94 -1.20
CA LEU A 91 -13.34 -14.87 -0.82
C LEU A 91 -11.99 -15.48 -0.48
N ARG A 92 -11.08 -15.41 -1.45
CA ARG A 92 -9.65 -15.28 -1.16
C ARG A 92 -9.32 -13.81 -0.81
N LEU A 93 -10.08 -13.21 0.11
CA LEU A 93 -9.79 -11.85 0.59
C LEU A 93 -8.92 -11.86 1.84
N GLY A 94 -8.10 -12.88 2.07
CA GLY A 94 -7.46 -12.96 3.39
C GLY A 94 -6.29 -13.89 3.59
N GLY A 95 -5.92 -14.71 2.63
CA GLY A 95 -4.83 -15.64 2.83
C GLY A 95 -3.60 -15.33 1.99
N PRO A 96 -2.46 -15.98 2.32
CA PRO A 96 -1.18 -15.78 1.65
C PRO A 96 -1.22 -16.18 0.16
N GLU A 97 -2.26 -16.85 -0.30
CA GLU A 97 -2.44 -17.25 -1.70
C GLU A 97 -2.57 -16.09 -2.69
N VAL A 98 -2.77 -14.85 -2.22
CA VAL A 98 -2.71 -13.64 -3.08
C VAL A 98 -1.26 -13.26 -3.38
N VAL A 99 -0.32 -13.61 -2.51
CA VAL A 99 1.11 -13.36 -2.69
C VAL A 99 1.65 -14.27 -3.79
N GLY A 100 2.20 -13.68 -4.85
CA GLY A 100 2.75 -14.43 -5.97
C GLY A 100 4.15 -14.97 -5.66
N GLY A 101 4.44 -16.19 -6.11
CA GLY A 101 5.76 -16.81 -6.04
C GLY A 101 6.67 -16.42 -7.21
N PRO A 102 7.92 -16.92 -7.25
CA PRO A 102 8.84 -16.71 -8.38
C PRO A 102 8.28 -17.18 -9.74
N GLU A 103 7.38 -18.15 -9.73
CA GLU A 103 6.67 -18.69 -10.89
C GLU A 103 5.53 -17.80 -11.39
N ASP A 104 5.01 -16.91 -10.54
CA ASP A 104 3.95 -15.98 -10.90
C ASP A 104 4.53 -14.80 -11.71
N PRO A 105 3.83 -14.33 -12.76
CA PRO A 105 4.33 -13.25 -13.60
C PRO A 105 4.46 -11.95 -12.81
N ALA A 106 5.65 -11.35 -12.85
CA ALA A 106 5.88 -10.01 -12.33
C ALA A 106 5.10 -8.96 -13.15
N LEU A 107 4.44 -8.04 -12.47
CA LEU A 107 3.72 -6.93 -13.07
C LEU A 107 4.57 -5.66 -12.93
N PRO A 108 5.39 -5.27 -13.92
CA PRO A 108 6.29 -4.11 -13.79
C PRO A 108 5.55 -2.76 -13.85
N LYS A 109 4.30 -2.76 -14.32
CA LYS A 109 3.49 -1.55 -14.50
C LYS A 109 2.47 -1.43 -13.39
N LEU A 110 2.52 -0.31 -12.65
CA LEU A 110 1.55 0.03 -11.60
C LEU A 110 0.10 -0.20 -12.01
N LYS A 111 -0.28 0.25 -13.23
CA LYS A 111 -1.64 0.09 -13.75
C LYS A 111 -2.10 -1.38 -13.84
N HIS A 112 -1.18 -2.30 -14.12
CA HIS A 112 -1.50 -3.73 -14.18
C HIS A 112 -1.67 -4.31 -12.78
N PHE A 113 -0.83 -3.86 -11.83
CA PHE A 113 -0.96 -4.28 -10.43
C PHE A 113 -2.27 -3.81 -9.80
N ILE A 114 -2.60 -2.51 -9.89
CA ILE A 114 -3.84 -2.00 -9.27
C ILE A 114 -5.12 -2.55 -9.94
N GLY A 115 -5.01 -3.02 -11.19
CA GLY A 115 -6.08 -3.69 -11.93
C GLY A 115 -6.10 -5.22 -11.78
N ALA A 116 -5.14 -5.80 -11.06
CA ALA A 116 -5.06 -7.25 -10.88
C ALA A 116 -6.26 -7.75 -10.05
N ARG A 117 -6.82 -8.89 -10.46
CA ARG A 117 -7.96 -9.51 -9.77
C ARG A 117 -7.51 -10.19 -8.49
N VAL A 118 -8.17 -9.87 -7.38
CA VAL A 118 -7.85 -10.42 -6.06
C VAL A 118 -8.97 -11.25 -5.46
N GLY A 119 -10.18 -11.17 -6.01
CA GLY A 119 -11.28 -11.99 -5.54
C GLY A 119 -12.51 -11.89 -6.42
N LEU A 120 -13.51 -12.69 -6.06
CA LEU A 120 -14.82 -12.70 -6.66
C LEU A 120 -15.86 -12.62 -5.55
N VAL A 121 -16.83 -11.71 -5.68
CA VAL A 121 -17.97 -11.61 -4.77
C VAL A 121 -19.23 -11.50 -5.60
N GLN A 122 -20.20 -12.40 -5.36
CA GLN A 122 -21.46 -12.44 -6.12
C GLN A 122 -21.27 -12.40 -7.65
N GLY A 123 -20.26 -13.13 -8.17
CA GLY A 123 -19.96 -13.16 -9.61
C GLY A 123 -19.25 -11.91 -10.15
N ARG A 124 -18.97 -10.90 -9.31
CA ARG A 124 -18.19 -9.72 -9.67
C ARG A 124 -16.73 -9.90 -9.28
N SER A 125 -15.82 -9.72 -10.23
CA SER A 125 -14.38 -9.64 -9.93
C SER A 125 -14.06 -8.35 -9.18
N LEU A 126 -13.23 -8.46 -8.15
CA LEU A 126 -12.65 -7.34 -7.43
C LEU A 126 -11.19 -7.17 -7.80
N THR A 127 -10.77 -5.92 -7.99
CA THR A 127 -9.39 -5.51 -8.25
C THR A 127 -8.69 -5.04 -6.97
N VAL A 128 -7.36 -5.00 -7.00
CA VAL A 128 -6.54 -4.39 -5.92
C VAL A 128 -7.03 -2.98 -5.58
N SER A 129 -7.26 -2.14 -6.60
CA SER A 129 -7.69 -0.75 -6.41
C SER A 129 -9.03 -0.64 -5.69
N GLU A 130 -10.01 -1.45 -6.08
CA GLU A 130 -11.34 -1.47 -5.47
C GLU A 130 -11.28 -1.91 -4.01
N VAL A 131 -10.54 -2.97 -3.70
CA VAL A 131 -10.40 -3.47 -2.32
C VAL A 131 -9.74 -2.41 -1.43
N VAL A 132 -8.65 -1.79 -1.89
CA VAL A 132 -7.94 -0.76 -1.11
C VAL A 132 -8.83 0.48 -0.90
N LYS A 133 -9.56 0.93 -1.94
CA LYS A 133 -10.47 2.08 -1.82
C LYS A 133 -11.63 1.81 -0.88
N TYR A 134 -12.23 0.62 -0.94
CA TYR A 134 -13.29 0.21 -0.02
C TYR A 134 -12.85 0.32 1.44
N TYR A 135 -11.73 -0.33 1.79
CA TYR A 135 -11.26 -0.31 3.18
C TYR A 135 -10.82 1.08 3.65
N ALA A 136 -10.32 1.93 2.75
CA ALA A 136 -9.99 3.31 3.10
C ALA A 136 -11.22 4.20 3.31
N ASN A 137 -12.27 4.06 2.49
CA ASN A 137 -13.37 5.03 2.44
C ASN A 137 -14.66 4.58 3.13
N VAL A 138 -14.84 3.28 3.34
CA VAL A 138 -16.08 2.69 3.88
C VAL A 138 -15.84 2.14 5.28
N GLU A 139 -14.87 1.23 5.44
CA GLU A 139 -14.62 0.50 6.70
C GLU A 139 -13.78 1.26 7.74
N GLY A 140 -13.47 2.54 7.50
CA GLY A 140 -12.83 3.40 8.50
C GLY A 140 -11.30 3.49 8.42
N GLY A 141 -10.64 3.08 7.33
CA GLY A 141 -9.20 3.27 7.17
C GLY A 141 -8.77 4.74 7.04
N VAL A 142 -9.62 5.58 6.44
CA VAL A 142 -9.50 7.06 6.37
C VAL A 142 -10.81 7.69 6.80
N HIS A 143 -11.90 7.25 6.17
CA HIS A 143 -13.25 7.69 6.48
C HIS A 143 -14.11 6.47 6.81
N PHE A 144 -14.99 6.64 7.78
CA PHE A 144 -16.12 5.74 7.98
C PHE A 144 -17.28 6.32 7.20
N GLY A 145 -17.59 5.70 6.06
CA GLY A 145 -18.49 6.25 5.06
C GLY A 145 -19.51 5.24 4.57
N LEU A 146 -20.50 5.73 3.82
CA LEU A 146 -21.44 4.86 3.12
C LEU A 146 -20.84 4.37 1.80
N PRO A 147 -21.10 3.11 1.40
CA PRO A 147 -20.76 2.61 0.07
C PRO A 147 -21.31 3.54 -1.03
N LYS A 148 -20.49 3.84 -2.04
CA LYS A 148 -20.90 4.69 -3.18
C LYS A 148 -20.73 4.00 -4.51
N GLU A 149 -19.68 3.20 -4.65
CA GLU A 149 -19.41 2.46 -5.87
C GLU A 149 -20.01 1.05 -5.80
N LYS A 150 -20.25 0.43 -6.97
CA LYS A 150 -20.79 -0.94 -7.03
C LYS A 150 -19.88 -1.95 -6.29
N ALA A 151 -18.57 -1.77 -6.34
CA ALA A 151 -17.63 -2.60 -5.57
C ALA A 151 -17.79 -2.42 -4.07
N ASP A 152 -18.05 -1.18 -3.61
CA ASP A 152 -18.26 -0.88 -2.19
C ASP A 152 -19.51 -1.57 -1.66
N HIS A 153 -20.62 -1.52 -2.42
CA HIS A 153 -21.86 -2.19 -2.02
C HIS A 153 -21.66 -3.69 -1.86
N VAL A 154 -21.01 -4.30 -2.85
CA VAL A 154 -20.71 -5.73 -2.86
C VAL A 154 -19.84 -6.12 -1.66
N LEU A 155 -18.81 -5.34 -1.34
CA LEU A 155 -17.96 -5.59 -0.17
C LEU A 155 -18.65 -5.28 1.16
N SER A 156 -19.52 -4.26 1.21
CA SER A 156 -20.26 -3.88 2.41
C SER A 156 -21.33 -4.90 2.79
N GLU A 157 -21.95 -5.58 1.83
CA GLU A 157 -22.90 -6.67 2.10
C GLU A 157 -22.21 -7.87 2.79
N MET A 158 -20.90 -8.01 2.60
CA MET A 158 -20.11 -9.07 3.21
C MET A 158 -19.66 -8.77 4.63
N ALA A 159 -19.43 -7.50 4.94
CA ALA A 159 -18.85 -7.10 6.21
C ALA A 159 -19.64 -7.63 7.42
N PRO A 160 -21.00 -7.53 7.50
CA PRO A 160 -21.78 -8.06 8.62
C PRO A 160 -21.67 -9.58 8.82
N VAL A 161 -21.45 -10.34 7.75
CA VAL A 161 -21.33 -11.81 7.81
C VAL A 161 -20.02 -12.24 8.47
N LEU A 162 -18.99 -11.40 8.37
CA LEU A 162 -17.64 -11.69 8.85
C LEU A 162 -17.28 -10.95 10.14
N LEU A 163 -17.93 -9.82 10.41
CA LEU A 163 -17.81 -9.05 11.65
C LEU A 163 -18.19 -9.94 12.85
N GLY A 164 -17.25 -10.06 13.80
CA GLY A 164 -17.42 -10.86 15.02
C GLY A 164 -17.04 -12.34 14.89
N ARG A 165 -16.70 -12.81 13.67
CA ARG A 165 -16.24 -14.19 13.44
C ARG A 165 -14.77 -14.26 13.05
N THR A 166 -14.31 -13.35 12.18
CA THR A 166 -12.89 -13.30 11.77
C THR A 166 -12.47 -11.89 11.34
N THR A 167 -11.16 -11.62 11.36
CA THR A 167 -10.53 -10.48 10.66
C THR A 167 -10.01 -10.86 9.28
N GLY A 168 -10.24 -12.11 8.83
CA GLY A 168 -9.60 -12.69 7.66
C GLY A 168 -9.81 -11.87 6.39
N GLN A 169 -10.98 -11.29 6.19
CA GLN A 169 -11.27 -10.43 5.04
C GLN A 169 -10.44 -9.16 4.95
N ILE A 170 -9.88 -8.68 6.07
CA ILE A 170 -9.05 -7.47 6.13
C ILE A 170 -7.56 -7.84 6.02
N GLU A 171 -7.19 -9.10 6.29
CA GLU A 171 -5.80 -9.60 6.14
C GLU A 171 -5.29 -9.49 4.70
N ILE A 172 -6.17 -9.42 3.69
CA ILE A 172 -5.74 -9.07 2.32
C ILE A 172 -4.96 -7.76 2.26
N LEU A 173 -5.25 -6.77 3.13
CA LEU A 173 -4.47 -5.54 3.18
C LEU A 173 -3.03 -5.82 3.62
N ALA A 174 -2.82 -6.72 4.58
CA ALA A 174 -1.48 -7.13 4.98
C ALA A 174 -0.74 -7.82 3.84
N HIS A 175 -1.39 -8.75 3.13
CA HIS A 175 -0.81 -9.44 1.98
C HIS A 175 -0.50 -8.51 0.80
N LEU A 176 -1.42 -7.61 0.46
CA LEU A 176 -1.18 -6.58 -0.54
C LEU A 176 -0.04 -5.65 -0.11
N GLY A 177 0.00 -5.26 1.16
CA GLY A 177 1.10 -4.47 1.70
C GLY A 177 2.45 -5.18 1.60
N ALA A 178 2.52 -6.49 1.84
CA ALA A 178 3.74 -7.27 1.66
C ALA A 178 4.22 -7.26 0.19
N ILE A 179 3.31 -7.51 -0.77
CA ILE A 179 3.63 -7.46 -2.20
C ILE A 179 4.17 -6.08 -2.59
N VAL A 180 3.56 -5.01 -2.06
CA VAL A 180 3.97 -3.63 -2.33
C VAL A 180 5.32 -3.33 -1.71
N VAL A 181 5.56 -3.75 -0.47
CA VAL A 181 6.85 -3.57 0.21
C VAL A 181 7.97 -4.25 -0.58
N ASP A 182 7.77 -5.49 -1.00
CA ASP A 182 8.77 -6.24 -1.77
C ASP A 182 9.05 -5.53 -3.11
N ALA A 183 8.01 -5.14 -3.84
CA ALA A 183 8.13 -4.46 -5.13
C ALA A 183 8.79 -3.08 -5.03
N LEU A 184 8.66 -2.39 -3.90
CA LEU A 184 9.17 -1.02 -3.69
C LEU A 184 10.49 -0.96 -2.92
N THR A 185 10.96 -2.08 -2.38
CA THR A 185 12.22 -2.15 -1.63
C THR A 185 13.42 -1.68 -2.45
N PRO A 186 13.62 -2.10 -3.72
CA PRO A 186 14.73 -1.61 -4.54
C PRO A 186 14.73 -0.08 -4.72
N LEU A 187 13.53 0.52 -4.82
CA LEU A 187 13.39 1.97 -4.95
C LEU A 187 13.72 2.69 -3.63
N CYS A 188 13.33 2.13 -2.48
CA CYS A 188 13.72 2.64 -1.17
C CYS A 188 15.24 2.58 -0.97
N GLU A 189 15.87 1.46 -1.33
CA GLU A 189 17.32 1.28 -1.24
C GLU A 189 18.05 2.28 -2.14
N SER A 190 17.56 2.50 -3.36
CA SER A 190 18.11 3.51 -4.27
C SER A 190 18.04 4.92 -3.66
N ILE A 191 16.92 5.28 -3.03
CA ILE A 191 16.75 6.57 -2.33
C ILE A 191 17.77 6.71 -1.21
N LEU A 192 17.88 5.71 -0.34
CA LEU A 192 18.76 5.75 0.82
C LEU A 192 20.25 5.77 0.43
N ALA A 193 20.62 5.09 -0.65
CA ALA A 193 22.00 5.04 -1.14
C ALA A 193 22.44 6.34 -1.83
N SER A 194 21.52 7.00 -2.55
CA SER A 194 21.83 8.22 -3.31
C SER A 194 20.58 9.11 -3.37
N PRO A 195 20.27 9.87 -2.31
CA PRO A 195 19.10 10.74 -2.27
C PRO A 195 19.25 11.91 -3.25
N VAL A 196 18.12 12.37 -3.80
CA VAL A 196 18.12 13.39 -4.87
C VAL A 196 18.54 14.78 -4.33
N ILE A 197 18.39 15.04 -3.02
CA ILE A 197 18.87 16.25 -2.32
C ILE A 197 19.49 15.84 -0.96
N ASP A 198 20.61 16.49 -0.58
CA ASP A 198 21.40 16.36 0.66
C ASP A 198 21.18 15.11 1.55
N ALA A 199 22.17 14.21 1.55
CA ALA A 199 22.17 12.95 2.28
C ALA A 199 22.07 13.05 3.81
N ARG A 200 22.20 14.25 4.40
CA ARG A 200 22.06 14.44 5.85
C ARG A 200 20.62 14.17 6.32
N MET A 201 19.60 14.49 5.50
CA MET A 201 18.18 14.37 5.85
C MET A 201 17.60 12.96 5.91
N HIS A 202 18.42 11.92 5.69
CA HIS A 202 17.99 10.52 5.85
C HIS A 202 18.56 9.84 7.09
N ARG A 203 19.39 10.54 7.88
CA ARG A 203 19.89 10.04 9.16
C ARG A 203 19.02 10.52 10.30
N ARG A 204 18.42 9.57 11.04
CA ARG A 204 17.80 9.89 12.33
C ARG A 204 18.90 10.19 13.34
N ASN A 205 18.79 11.33 14.01
CA ASN A 205 19.59 11.65 15.18
C ASN A 205 19.04 11.00 16.44
N ASP A 206 19.76 11.18 17.55
CA ASP A 206 19.43 10.61 18.86
C ASP A 206 18.05 11.05 19.41
N ARG A 207 17.45 12.07 18.81
CA ARG A 207 16.12 12.60 19.17
C ARG A 207 15.02 12.09 18.23
N GLY A 208 15.36 11.26 17.24
CA GLY A 208 14.43 10.73 16.24
C GLY A 208 14.11 11.69 15.10
N PHE A 209 14.79 12.84 15.00
CA PHE A 209 14.66 13.77 13.87
C PHE A 209 15.71 13.49 12.80
N PHE A 210 15.46 13.94 11.57
CA PHE A 210 16.44 13.83 10.51
C PHE A 210 17.49 14.94 10.58
N ASP A 211 18.78 14.61 10.48
CA ASP A 211 19.87 15.58 10.46
C ASP A 211 19.76 16.51 9.24
N GLY A 212 19.92 17.82 9.42
CA GLY A 212 19.78 18.78 8.31
C GLY A 212 18.36 18.93 7.76
N HIS A 213 17.33 18.42 8.45
CA HIS A 213 15.94 18.72 8.12
C HIS A 213 15.65 20.21 8.36
N TRP A 214 14.89 20.87 7.49
CA TRP A 214 14.55 22.31 7.62
C TRP A 214 13.97 22.67 9.00
N THR A 215 13.32 21.74 9.69
CA THR A 215 12.83 21.91 11.07
C THR A 215 13.94 21.93 12.12
N ALA A 216 15.06 21.24 11.93
CA ALA A 216 16.22 21.27 12.83
C ALA A 216 16.87 22.67 12.79
N ASP A 217 17.14 23.17 11.59
CA ASP A 217 17.73 24.50 11.37
C ASP A 217 16.84 25.64 11.87
N HIS A 218 15.50 25.48 11.82
CA HIS A 218 14.57 26.45 12.39
C HIS A 218 14.40 26.32 13.91
N SER A 219 14.53 25.12 14.47
CA SER A 219 14.49 24.92 15.93
C SER A 219 15.70 25.55 16.62
N GLU A 220 16.89 25.45 16.01
CA GLU A 220 18.11 26.09 16.52
C GLU A 220 18.02 27.62 16.46
N LYS A 221 17.51 28.18 15.36
CA LYS A 221 17.27 29.62 15.24
C LYS A 221 16.22 30.15 16.23
N SER A 222 15.20 29.35 16.55
CA SER A 222 14.18 29.72 17.53
C SER A 222 14.69 29.62 18.98
N SER A 223 15.68 28.75 19.23
CA SER A 223 16.31 28.56 20.54
C SER A 223 17.45 29.54 20.81
N GLN A 224 17.97 30.21 19.78
CA GLN A 224 18.96 31.30 19.88
C GLN A 224 18.32 32.70 19.95
N GLY A 225 16.99 32.78 19.91
CA GLY A 225 16.21 34.02 19.93
C GLY A 225 15.46 34.31 21.23
N TYR A 226 15.78 33.62 22.33
CA TYR A 226 15.27 33.87 23.68
C TYR A 226 16.42 33.93 24.69
#